data_AF-A0A1E3B7R3-F1
#
_entry.id   AF-A0A1E3B7R3-F1
#
_cell.length_a   1.000
_cell.length_b   1.000
_cell.length_c   1.000
_cell.angle_alpha   90.00
_cell.angle_beta   90.00
_cell.angle_gamma   90.00
#
_symmetry.space_group_name_H-M   'P 1'
#
loop_
_entity.id
_entity.type
_entity.pdbx_description
1 polymer ?
#
loop_
_entity_poly.entity_id
_entity_poly.type
_entity_poly.pdbx_seq_one_letter_code
_entity_poly.pdbx_strand_id
1 'polypeptide(L)'
;MLSLRTLARSVPRTVSRSIASSAPSALRPGSTIPKSLFQSQLKQVAKPSYAAFSTCRAFRQAAEGDVELVAKLEDELSHEKASGLNDLETSVQNIQYVLQNNSFEVKDVPGEQEVVLTKKFNNEEIRLTFTVADLQNLTEQEEFDDALGDELDYEGGHQPVNQGRGGNIAQHAEDRVAPSDREMDPLDRDVEPSFPARVNVTIEKPGNGALLIQTVAQDGLFQIEEVSYFQKPDLAHAQTAEKDWARQSLYAGPPFENLDEDLQTFLERFLEERGINAELANMIPDYIQVKEQKEYVRWLENVKNFVSA
;
A
#
# COMPACT_ATOMS: atom_id res chain seq x y z
N MET A 1 22.67 22.84 -42.51
CA MET A 1 21.44 23.66 -42.65
C MET A 1 21.06 24.13 -41.26
N LEU A 2 21.08 25.45 -41.06
CA LEU A 2 20.89 26.16 -39.80
C LEU A 2 19.42 26.19 -39.35
N SER A 3 19.20 26.23 -38.03
CA SER A 3 18.30 27.16 -37.28
C SER A 3 17.82 26.44 -36.00
N LEU A 4 18.33 26.65 -34.76
CA LEU A 4 18.39 27.82 -33.86
C LEU A 4 17.04 28.45 -33.45
N ARG A 5 16.82 28.44 -32.10
CA ARG A 5 16.09 29.38 -31.22
C ARG A 5 14.56 29.22 -31.13
N THR A 6 13.85 29.44 -30.00
CA THR A 6 14.14 29.87 -28.60
C THR A 6 12.86 29.75 -27.76
N LEU A 7 13.02 29.60 -26.44
CA LEU A 7 12.00 29.79 -25.40
C LEU A 7 11.52 31.25 -25.32
N ALA A 8 10.24 31.48 -24.98
CA ALA A 8 9.78 32.70 -24.30
C ALA A 8 8.45 32.50 -23.54
N ARG A 9 8.49 32.79 -22.23
CA ARG A 9 7.33 33.06 -21.37
C ARG A 9 6.73 34.43 -21.73
N SER A 10 5.41 34.60 -21.67
CA SER A 10 4.82 35.86 -21.18
C SER A 10 3.33 35.69 -20.82
N VAL A 11 2.97 36.26 -19.67
CA VAL A 11 1.61 36.54 -19.21
C VAL A 11 1.35 38.02 -19.46
N PRO A 12 0.11 38.42 -19.80
CA PRO A 12 -0.40 39.64 -19.19
C PRO A 12 -1.82 39.51 -18.63
N ARG A 13 -1.97 40.09 -17.43
CA ARG A 13 -3.21 40.54 -16.80
C ARG A 13 -4.03 41.39 -17.77
N THR A 14 -5.36 41.21 -17.78
CA THR A 14 -6.27 42.27 -18.21
C THR A 14 -7.43 42.42 -17.23
N VAL A 15 -7.87 43.67 -17.12
CA VAL A 15 -8.73 44.27 -16.12
C VAL A 15 -10.15 44.33 -16.68
N SER A 16 -11.14 43.74 -16.00
CA SER A 16 -12.54 43.90 -16.39
C SER A 16 -13.07 45.24 -15.88
N ARG A 17 -13.18 46.22 -16.79
CA ARG A 17 -13.95 47.46 -16.57
C ARG A 17 -15.38 47.25 -17.05
N SER A 18 -16.32 47.48 -16.15
CA SER A 18 -17.75 47.56 -16.38
C SER A 18 -18.11 48.80 -17.21
N ILE A 19 -18.96 48.64 -18.22
CA ILE A 19 -19.70 49.73 -18.85
C ILE A 19 -21.17 49.30 -18.93
N ALA A 20 -22.00 50.02 -18.18
CA ALA A 20 -23.45 49.92 -18.20
C ALA A 20 -23.99 50.58 -19.48
N SER A 21 -24.92 49.91 -20.16
CA SER A 21 -25.69 50.46 -21.27
C SER A 21 -27.15 50.59 -20.86
N SER A 22 -27.64 51.82 -20.99
CA SER A 22 -29.01 52.27 -20.80
C SER A 22 -30.00 51.73 -21.84
N ALA A 23 -31.27 51.57 -21.44
CA ALA A 23 -32.42 51.49 -22.34
C ALA A 23 -33.51 52.50 -21.88
N PRO A 24 -34.18 53.24 -22.79
CA PRO A 24 -35.20 54.22 -22.39
C PRO A 24 -36.64 53.84 -22.76
N SER A 25 -37.56 54.64 -22.19
CA SER A 25 -38.96 54.94 -22.62
C SER A 25 -40.05 53.93 -22.20
N ALA A 26 -41.27 54.31 -21.77
CA ALA A 26 -41.96 55.61 -21.76
C ALA A 26 -43.22 55.62 -20.84
N LEU A 27 -43.49 56.80 -20.24
CA LEU A 27 -44.76 57.57 -20.09
C LEU A 27 -46.01 56.88 -19.45
N ARG A 28 -46.68 57.45 -18.44
CA ARG A 28 -47.62 58.60 -18.54
C ARG A 28 -48.14 59.11 -17.14
N PRO A 29 -48.87 60.25 -17.08
CA PRO A 29 -48.77 61.25 -15.99
C PRO A 29 -50.03 61.41 -15.09
N GLY A 30 -49.89 62.23 -14.03
CA GLY A 30 -51.01 62.80 -13.25
C GLY A 30 -50.57 63.85 -12.22
N SER A 31 -50.63 65.13 -12.60
CA SER A 31 -50.56 66.38 -11.81
C SER A 31 -51.75 66.52 -10.84
N THR A 32 -51.84 67.31 -9.77
CA THR A 32 -51.10 68.43 -9.11
C THR A 32 -51.90 68.70 -7.80
N ILE A 33 -51.37 69.25 -6.70
CA ILE A 33 -51.40 70.68 -6.30
C ILE A 33 -50.86 70.75 -4.83
N PRO A 34 -50.27 71.88 -4.38
CA PRO A 34 -49.23 71.92 -3.35
C PRO A 34 -49.69 72.48 -2.00
N LYS A 35 -48.80 72.38 -1.00
CA LYS A 35 -48.31 73.45 -0.11
C LYS A 35 -47.78 72.85 1.21
N SER A 36 -46.53 73.17 1.57
CA SER A 36 -46.20 73.91 2.80
C SER A 36 -44.70 73.84 3.06
N LEU A 37 -44.10 75.03 3.09
CA LEU A 37 -42.79 75.30 3.67
C LEU A 37 -42.84 75.02 5.17
N PHE A 38 -41.91 74.25 5.70
CA PHE A 38 -41.28 74.50 7.00
C PHE A 38 -39.98 73.68 7.06
N GLN A 39 -38.87 74.38 6.87
CA GLN A 39 -37.54 73.89 7.23
C GLN A 39 -37.45 73.81 8.75
N SER A 40 -37.14 72.64 9.29
CA SER A 40 -36.51 72.52 10.60
C SER A 40 -35.16 71.84 10.43
N GLN A 41 -34.10 72.60 10.72
CA GLN A 41 -32.75 72.07 10.80
C GLN A 41 -32.62 71.26 12.09
N LEU A 42 -32.67 69.93 11.99
CA LEU A 42 -32.13 69.06 13.02
C LEU A 42 -30.81 68.47 12.50
N LYS A 43 -29.70 68.91 13.08
CA LYS A 43 -28.39 68.30 12.86
C LYS A 43 -28.42 66.87 13.40
N GLN A 44 -28.66 65.90 12.52
CA GLN A 44 -28.43 64.49 12.83
C GLN A 44 -26.92 64.26 12.90
N VAL A 45 -26.40 64.09 14.11
CA VAL A 45 -25.07 63.53 14.32
C VAL A 45 -25.13 62.07 13.88
N ALA A 46 -24.59 61.79 12.70
CA ALA A 46 -24.38 60.43 12.22
C ALA A 46 -23.35 59.75 13.14
N LYS A 47 -23.84 58.95 14.10
CA LYS A 47 -22.98 57.98 14.78
C LYS A 47 -22.63 56.90 13.73
N PRO A 48 -21.37 56.52 13.53
CA PRO A 48 -21.05 55.38 12.70
C PRO A 48 -21.64 54.14 13.39
N SER A 49 -22.71 53.60 12.83
CA SER A 49 -23.14 52.24 13.10
C SER A 49 -22.05 51.33 12.57
N TYR A 50 -21.12 50.93 13.42
CA TYR A 50 -20.26 49.80 13.11
C TYR A 50 -21.19 48.60 12.92
N ALA A 51 -21.13 47.98 11.74
CA ALA A 51 -21.72 46.66 11.56
C ALA A 51 -21.02 45.75 12.57
N ALA A 52 -21.77 45.26 13.56
CA ALA A 52 -21.33 44.13 14.35
C ALA A 52 -21.29 42.95 13.37
N PHE A 53 -20.12 42.72 12.77
CA PHE A 53 -19.85 41.46 12.11
C PHE A 53 -19.85 40.43 13.22
N SER A 54 -21.01 39.80 13.41
CA SER A 54 -21.11 38.58 14.17
C SER A 54 -20.26 37.56 13.43
N THR A 55 -19.02 37.37 13.91
CA THR A 55 -18.25 36.16 13.62
C THR A 55 -18.93 35.02 14.36
N CYS A 56 -20.13 34.64 13.93
CA CYS A 56 -20.62 33.31 14.24
C CYS A 56 -19.53 32.40 13.70
N ARG A 57 -18.77 31.76 14.60
CA ARG A 57 -18.06 30.54 14.23
C ARG A 57 -19.14 29.69 13.58
N ALA A 58 -19.04 29.44 12.28
CA ALA A 58 -19.83 28.39 11.67
C ALA A 58 -19.49 27.18 12.52
N PHE A 59 -20.45 26.78 13.36
CA PHE A 59 -20.40 25.49 14.01
C PHE A 59 -20.39 24.54 12.82
N ARG A 60 -19.22 24.01 12.46
CA ARG A 60 -19.13 22.89 11.54
C ARG A 60 -19.95 21.81 12.24
N GLN A 61 -21.21 21.68 11.86
CA GLN A 61 -21.94 20.46 12.14
C GLN A 61 -21.13 19.41 11.39
N ALA A 62 -20.43 18.55 12.13
CA ALA A 62 -19.83 17.35 11.54
C ALA A 62 -20.92 16.68 10.69
N ALA A 63 -20.59 16.27 9.47
CA ALA A 63 -21.58 15.60 8.66
C ALA A 63 -22.04 14.35 9.42
N GLU A 64 -23.32 13.99 9.33
CA GLU A 64 -23.87 12.84 10.07
C GLU A 64 -23.05 11.55 9.82
N GLY A 65 -22.57 11.38 8.59
CA GLY A 65 -21.68 10.28 8.22
C GLY A 65 -20.28 10.32 8.85
N ASP A 66 -19.75 11.49 9.22
CA ASP A 66 -18.45 11.61 9.89
C ASP A 66 -18.52 11.01 11.30
N VAL A 67 -19.65 11.19 11.99
CA VAL A 67 -19.87 10.68 13.35
C VAL A 67 -19.98 9.15 13.34
N GLU A 68 -20.74 8.60 12.41
CA GLU A 68 -20.88 7.14 12.23
C GLU A 68 -19.53 6.50 11.87
N LEU A 69 -18.79 7.11 10.93
CA LEU A 69 -17.49 6.61 10.51
C LEU A 69 -16.46 6.67 11.64
N VAL A 70 -16.40 7.75 12.42
CA VAL A 70 -15.50 7.85 13.59
C VAL A 70 -15.84 6.79 14.63
N ALA A 71 -17.13 6.57 14.91
CA ALA A 71 -17.54 5.53 15.86
C ALA A 71 -17.10 4.14 15.40
N LYS A 72 -17.23 3.85 14.10
CA LYS A 72 -16.79 2.56 13.56
C LYS A 72 -15.26 2.40 13.57
N LEU A 73 -14.51 3.43 13.20
CA LEU A 73 -13.04 3.42 13.27
C LEU A 73 -12.53 3.24 14.70
N GLU A 74 -13.23 3.81 15.69
CA GLU A 74 -12.88 3.65 17.10
C GLU A 74 -13.17 2.25 17.64
N ASP A 75 -14.29 1.66 17.20
CA ASP A 75 -14.64 0.27 17.45
C ASP A 75 -13.54 -0.68 16.91
N GLU A 76 -13.24 -0.59 15.62
CA GLU A 76 -12.18 -1.39 14.96
C GLU A 76 -10.82 -1.23 15.66
N LEU A 77 -10.38 0.01 15.92
CA LEU A 77 -9.12 0.27 16.61
C LEU A 77 -9.08 -0.37 18.00
N SER A 78 -10.20 -0.40 18.72
CA SER A 78 -10.28 -1.04 20.03
C SER A 78 -10.15 -2.57 19.95
N HIS A 79 -10.76 -3.18 18.92
CA HIS A 79 -10.64 -4.60 18.64
C HIS A 79 -9.20 -4.98 18.26
N GLU A 80 -8.58 -4.23 17.35
CA GLU A 80 -7.21 -4.51 16.89
C GLU A 80 -6.15 -4.35 17.97
N LYS A 81 -6.30 -3.38 18.88
CA LYS A 81 -5.39 -3.22 20.01
C LYS A 81 -5.56 -4.28 21.09
N ALA A 82 -6.77 -4.83 21.22
CA ALA A 82 -7.06 -5.85 22.21
C ALA A 82 -6.63 -7.25 21.75
N SER A 83 -6.74 -7.56 20.46
CA SER A 83 -6.49 -8.90 19.92
C SER A 83 -5.23 -8.98 19.06
N GLY A 84 -5.05 -8.09 18.08
CA GLY A 84 -4.09 -8.29 16.99
C GLY A 84 -2.62 -8.43 17.42
N LEU A 85 -2.18 -7.76 18.49
CA LEU A 85 -0.80 -7.94 18.96
C LEU A 85 -0.61 -9.17 19.84
N ASN A 86 -1.65 -9.62 20.54
CA ASN A 86 -1.58 -10.81 21.39
C ASN A 86 -1.47 -12.08 20.54
N ASP A 87 -2.17 -12.10 19.40
CA ASP A 87 -2.15 -13.22 18.45
C ASP A 87 -0.75 -13.38 17.79
N LEU A 88 0.01 -12.28 17.69
CA LEU A 88 1.35 -12.25 17.09
C LEU A 88 2.50 -12.27 18.13
N GLU A 89 2.23 -12.57 19.40
CA GLU A 89 3.26 -12.54 20.45
C GLU A 89 4.42 -13.52 20.15
N THR A 90 4.09 -14.71 19.66
CA THR A 90 5.08 -15.72 19.24
C THR A 90 5.98 -15.21 18.11
N SER A 91 5.38 -14.59 17.08
CA SER A 91 6.12 -13.99 15.96
C SER A 91 7.05 -12.87 16.43
N VAL A 92 6.59 -12.01 17.35
CA VAL A 92 7.43 -10.96 17.96
C VAL A 92 8.62 -11.54 18.70
N GLN A 93 8.43 -12.64 19.45
CA GLN A 93 9.52 -13.31 20.16
C GLN A 93 10.52 -13.94 19.19
N ASN A 94 10.05 -14.61 18.13
CA ASN A 94 10.89 -15.19 17.09
C ASN A 94 11.75 -14.12 16.40
N ILE A 95 11.14 -13.00 16.00
CA ILE A 95 11.84 -11.86 15.40
C ILE A 95 12.97 -11.36 16.31
N GLN A 96 12.68 -11.15 17.60
CA GLN A 96 13.68 -10.69 18.56
C GLN A 96 14.84 -11.67 18.69
N TYR A 97 14.55 -12.97 18.77
CA TYR A 97 15.55 -14.02 18.86
C TYR A 97 16.49 -14.01 17.64
N VAL A 98 15.92 -14.06 16.43
CA VAL A 98 16.70 -14.13 15.18
C VAL A 98 17.54 -12.86 14.96
N LEU A 99 16.99 -11.68 15.26
CA LEU A 99 17.72 -10.41 15.13
C LEU A 99 18.90 -10.32 16.11
N GLN A 100 18.72 -10.79 17.35
CA GLN A 100 19.80 -10.84 18.34
C GLN A 100 20.90 -11.82 17.93
N ASN A 101 20.52 -12.98 17.40
CA ASN A 101 21.47 -14.03 17.03
C ASN A 101 22.27 -13.66 15.77
N ASN A 102 21.64 -13.00 14.80
CA ASN A 102 22.25 -12.71 13.50
C ASN A 102 22.94 -11.35 13.38
N SER A 103 22.88 -10.49 14.42
CA SER A 103 23.53 -9.16 14.45
C SER A 103 23.13 -8.24 13.28
N PHE A 104 21.88 -8.33 12.82
CA PHE A 104 21.33 -7.40 11.83
C PHE A 104 20.87 -6.10 12.50
N GLU A 105 21.23 -4.96 11.92
CA GLU A 105 20.65 -3.66 12.25
C GLU A 105 19.39 -3.45 11.41
N VAL A 106 18.26 -3.22 12.09
CA VAL A 106 16.96 -3.03 11.46
C VAL A 106 16.66 -1.55 11.29
N LYS A 107 16.29 -1.15 10.08
CA LYS A 107 15.71 0.16 9.78
C LYS A 107 14.27 -0.04 9.34
N ASP A 108 13.38 0.19 10.29
CA ASP A 108 11.93 0.13 10.11
C ASP A 108 11.38 1.52 10.45
N VAL A 109 10.85 2.21 9.44
CA VAL A 109 10.28 3.55 9.58
C VAL A 109 8.76 3.42 9.63
N PRO A 110 8.11 3.82 10.74
CA PRO A 110 6.66 3.77 10.85
C PRO A 110 5.97 4.63 9.78
N GLY A 111 5.08 4.03 8.99
CA GLY A 111 4.39 4.63 7.85
C GLY A 111 5.03 4.33 6.49
N GLU A 112 6.23 3.75 6.45
CA GLU A 112 6.85 3.21 5.23
C GLU A 112 6.62 1.69 5.18
N GLN A 113 6.43 1.15 3.98
CA GLN A 113 6.20 -0.29 3.79
C GLN A 113 7.51 -1.10 3.71
N GLU A 114 8.62 -0.46 3.30
CA GLU A 114 9.91 -1.12 3.14
C GLU A 114 10.63 -1.26 4.50
N VAL A 115 11.20 -2.44 4.73
CA VAL A 115 12.07 -2.73 5.88
C VAL A 115 13.46 -3.06 5.37
N VAL A 116 14.48 -2.47 5.97
CA VAL A 116 15.88 -2.67 5.58
C VAL A 116 16.67 -3.29 6.73
N LEU A 117 17.17 -4.50 6.51
CA LEU A 117 18.13 -5.15 7.41
C LEU A 117 19.54 -4.93 6.88
N THR A 118 20.46 -4.48 7.73
CA THR A 118 21.87 -4.26 7.34
C THR A 118 22.81 -5.01 8.27
N LYS A 119 23.86 -5.61 7.69
CA LYS A 119 24.90 -6.34 8.43
C LYS A 119 26.22 -6.20 7.71
N LYS A 120 27.30 -6.20 8.48
CA LYS A 120 28.66 -6.30 7.94
C LYS A 120 29.15 -7.73 8.06
N PHE A 121 29.74 -8.24 6.99
CA PHE A 121 30.37 -9.56 6.97
C PHE A 121 31.78 -9.43 6.43
N ASN A 122 32.77 -9.54 7.31
CA ASN A 122 34.17 -9.25 7.00
C ASN A 122 34.35 -7.85 6.40
N ASN A 123 34.64 -7.77 5.10
CA ASN A 123 34.82 -6.54 4.34
C ASN A 123 33.62 -6.23 3.43
N GLU A 124 32.51 -6.94 3.57
CA GLU A 124 31.31 -6.81 2.75
C GLU A 124 30.18 -6.16 3.55
N GLU A 125 29.37 -5.34 2.88
CA GLU A 125 28.12 -4.83 3.43
C GLU A 125 26.96 -5.61 2.82
N ILE A 126 26.18 -6.25 3.67
CA ILE A 126 24.99 -7.01 3.30
C ILE A 126 23.78 -6.18 3.68
N ARG A 127 22.85 -6.05 2.74
CA ARG A 127 21.57 -5.38 2.93
C ARG A 127 20.46 -6.29 2.43
N LEU A 128 19.45 -6.52 3.25
CA LEU A 128 18.21 -7.17 2.84
C LEU A 128 17.09 -6.14 2.87
N THR A 129 16.29 -6.11 1.82
CA THR A 129 15.11 -5.25 1.74
C THR A 129 13.91 -6.09 1.35
N PHE A 130 12.84 -6.00 2.14
CA PHE A 130 11.56 -6.63 1.89
C PHE A 130 10.45 -5.63 2.21
N THR A 131 9.25 -5.84 1.65
CA THR A 131 8.12 -4.92 1.75
C THR A 131 6.89 -5.63 2.27
N VAL A 132 6.07 -4.90 3.02
CA VAL A 132 4.77 -5.41 3.48
C VAL A 132 3.75 -5.51 2.34
N ALA A 133 3.97 -4.80 1.23
CA ALA A 133 3.10 -4.85 0.06
C ALA A 133 2.97 -6.26 -0.56
N ASP A 134 3.91 -7.15 -0.29
CA ASP A 134 3.87 -8.53 -0.83
C ASP A 134 2.66 -9.31 -0.31
N LEU A 135 2.22 -9.07 0.93
CA LEU A 135 0.98 -9.66 1.47
C LEU A 135 -0.25 -9.24 0.66
N GLN A 136 -0.33 -7.96 0.31
CA GLN A 136 -1.49 -7.38 -0.37
C GLN A 136 -1.65 -7.97 -1.79
N ASN A 137 -0.54 -8.13 -2.51
CA ASN A 137 -0.56 -8.71 -3.85
C ASN A 137 -0.97 -10.20 -3.85
N LEU A 138 -0.65 -10.94 -2.78
CA LEU A 138 -1.01 -12.35 -2.67
C LEU A 138 -2.50 -12.54 -2.43
N THR A 139 -3.09 -11.73 -1.55
CA THR A 139 -4.55 -11.75 -1.32
C THR A 139 -5.32 -11.45 -2.61
N GLU A 140 -4.86 -10.49 -3.42
CA GLU A 140 -5.46 -10.20 -4.72
C GLU A 140 -5.36 -11.37 -5.71
N GLN A 141 -4.28 -12.16 -5.65
CA GLN A 141 -4.06 -13.28 -6.54
C GLN A 141 -4.88 -14.52 -6.13
N GLU A 142 -4.98 -14.81 -4.84
CA GLU A 142 -5.86 -15.88 -4.31
C GLU A 142 -7.34 -15.61 -4.60
N GLU A 143 -7.80 -14.37 -4.42
CA GLU A 143 -9.20 -13.98 -4.72
C GLU A 143 -9.51 -14.10 -6.23
N PHE A 144 -8.51 -13.90 -7.10
CA PHE A 144 -8.64 -14.08 -8.54
C PHE A 144 -8.71 -15.56 -8.95
N ASP A 145 -7.91 -16.43 -8.33
CA ASP A 145 -7.91 -17.87 -8.60
C ASP A 145 -9.19 -18.55 -8.10
N ASP A 146 -9.72 -18.16 -6.93
CA ASP A 146 -11.00 -18.66 -6.41
C ASP A 146 -12.18 -18.25 -7.32
N ALA A 147 -12.17 -17.03 -7.86
CA ALA A 147 -13.19 -16.57 -8.79
C ALA A 147 -13.20 -17.35 -10.12
N LEU A 148 -12.06 -17.90 -10.54
CA LEU A 148 -11.94 -18.75 -11.74
C LEU A 148 -12.26 -20.23 -11.44
N GLY A 149 -11.98 -20.70 -10.23
CA GLY A 149 -12.34 -22.04 -9.77
C GLY A 149 -13.85 -22.29 -9.79
N ASP A 150 -14.65 -21.29 -9.40
CA ASP A 150 -16.12 -21.37 -9.36
C ASP A 150 -16.75 -21.35 -10.78
N GLU A 151 -16.03 -20.88 -11.81
CA GLU A 151 -16.49 -20.92 -13.22
C GLU A 151 -16.19 -22.28 -13.89
N LEU A 152 -15.09 -22.95 -13.51
CA LEU A 152 -14.69 -24.24 -14.09
C LEU A 152 -15.51 -25.43 -13.58
N ASP A 153 -16.08 -25.34 -12.38
CA ASP A 153 -16.95 -26.39 -11.82
C ASP A 153 -18.36 -26.39 -12.43
N TYR A 154 -18.76 -25.33 -13.15
CA TYR A 154 -20.06 -25.25 -13.82
C TYR A 154 -20.08 -25.90 -15.23
N GLU A 155 -18.93 -26.20 -15.83
CA GLU A 155 -18.87 -26.72 -17.22
C GLU A 155 -18.67 -28.26 -17.31
N GLY A 156 -18.41 -28.94 -16.19
CA GLY A 156 -18.17 -30.40 -16.15
C GLY A 156 -19.40 -31.29 -15.92
N GLY A 157 -20.58 -30.73 -15.68
CA GLY A 157 -21.70 -31.44 -15.02
C GLY A 157 -22.88 -31.92 -15.88
N HIS A 158 -22.88 -31.80 -17.20
CA HIS A 158 -24.04 -32.17 -18.03
C HIS A 158 -23.91 -33.54 -18.71
N GLN A 159 -24.09 -34.62 -17.94
CA GLN A 159 -24.52 -35.90 -18.50
C GLN A 159 -26.06 -35.89 -18.64
N PRO A 160 -26.64 -36.15 -19.83
CA PRO A 160 -28.10 -36.17 -19.98
C PRO A 160 -28.71 -37.32 -19.19
N VAL A 161 -29.47 -36.98 -18.17
CA VAL A 161 -30.37 -37.89 -17.46
C VAL A 161 -31.40 -38.44 -18.46
N ASN A 162 -31.53 -39.77 -18.44
CA ASN A 162 -32.65 -40.58 -18.94
C ASN A 162 -32.39 -41.44 -20.20
N GLN A 163 -31.67 -42.55 -20.01
CA GLN A 163 -31.97 -43.81 -20.70
C GLN A 163 -31.91 -44.96 -19.70
N GLY A 164 -33.09 -45.39 -19.24
CA GLY A 164 -33.23 -46.54 -18.35
C GLY A 164 -33.05 -47.86 -19.10
N ARG A 165 -32.10 -48.70 -18.64
CA ARG A 165 -32.20 -50.16 -18.80
C ARG A 165 -31.33 -50.92 -17.80
N GLY A 166 -32.01 -51.66 -16.92
CA GLY A 166 -31.60 -52.98 -16.42
C GLY A 166 -30.30 -53.09 -15.62
N GLY A 167 -30.45 -53.22 -14.30
CA GLY A 167 -29.61 -54.09 -13.47
C GLY A 167 -28.15 -53.67 -13.30
N ASN A 168 -27.92 -52.74 -12.38
CA ASN A 168 -26.84 -52.69 -11.39
C ASN A 168 -26.90 -51.28 -10.78
N ILE A 169 -27.14 -51.18 -9.47
CA ILE A 169 -27.04 -49.90 -8.78
C ILE A 169 -25.58 -49.47 -8.86
N ALA A 170 -25.28 -48.48 -9.70
CA ALA A 170 -24.03 -47.77 -9.64
C ALA A 170 -24.08 -46.93 -8.37
N GLN A 171 -23.45 -47.44 -7.32
CA GLN A 171 -23.16 -46.66 -6.12
C GLN A 171 -22.13 -45.61 -6.56
N HIS A 172 -22.58 -44.39 -6.78
CA HIS A 172 -21.67 -43.26 -6.87
C HIS A 172 -20.95 -43.14 -5.51
N ALA A 173 -19.65 -42.87 -5.52
CA ALA A 173 -18.95 -42.53 -4.28
C ALA A 173 -19.49 -41.17 -3.80
N GLU A 174 -20.49 -41.19 -2.92
CA GLU A 174 -21.04 -40.00 -2.25
C GLU A 174 -20.09 -39.44 -1.17
N ASP A 175 -18.85 -39.95 -1.11
CA ASP A 175 -17.85 -39.61 -0.09
C ASP A 175 -16.74 -38.69 -0.65
N ARG A 176 -17.16 -37.64 -1.36
CA ARG A 176 -16.30 -36.46 -1.54
C ARG A 176 -16.75 -35.41 -0.53
N VAL A 177 -16.19 -35.52 0.67
CA VAL A 177 -16.26 -34.48 1.69
C VAL A 177 -15.80 -33.16 1.05
N ALA A 178 -16.60 -32.09 1.15
CA ALA A 178 -16.22 -30.77 0.69
C ALA A 178 -14.91 -30.34 1.37
N PRO A 179 -14.05 -29.51 0.75
CA PRO A 179 -12.80 -29.04 1.37
C PRO A 179 -13.02 -28.48 2.79
N SER A 180 -14.16 -27.83 3.01
CA SER A 180 -14.60 -27.27 4.29
C SER A 180 -15.08 -28.29 5.34
N ASP A 181 -15.47 -29.50 4.92
CA ASP A 181 -16.00 -30.56 5.79
C ASP A 181 -14.95 -31.63 6.13
N ARG A 182 -13.74 -31.55 5.56
CA ARG A 182 -12.63 -32.42 5.97
C ARG A 182 -12.27 -32.05 7.40
N GLU A 183 -12.40 -33.00 8.32
CA GLU A 183 -11.80 -32.90 9.65
C GLU A 183 -10.28 -32.74 9.47
N MET A 184 -9.80 -31.49 9.44
CA MET A 184 -8.37 -31.19 9.51
C MET A 184 -7.83 -31.78 10.80
N ASP A 185 -6.69 -32.47 10.72
CA ASP A 185 -5.96 -32.95 11.89
C ASP A 185 -5.75 -31.75 12.85
N PRO A 186 -6.01 -31.88 14.16
CA PRO A 186 -5.74 -30.80 15.13
C PRO A 186 -4.31 -30.24 15.05
N LEU A 187 -3.37 -30.98 14.47
CA LEU A 187 -1.99 -30.53 14.21
C LEU A 187 -1.82 -29.65 12.95
N ASP A 188 -2.76 -29.71 12.00
CA ASP A 188 -2.73 -28.90 10.76
C ASP A 188 -3.42 -27.54 10.94
N ARG A 189 -4.13 -27.33 12.05
CA ARG A 189 -4.90 -26.09 12.30
C ARG A 189 -4.00 -24.89 12.68
N ASP A 190 -2.76 -25.15 13.11
CA ASP A 190 -1.86 -24.12 13.64
C ASP A 190 -0.68 -23.78 12.71
N VAL A 191 -0.62 -24.37 11.50
CA VAL A 191 0.40 -24.02 10.49
C VAL A 191 -0.28 -23.16 9.44
N GLU A 192 -0.37 -21.86 9.69
CA GLU A 192 -0.68 -20.92 8.61
C GLU A 192 0.40 -21.08 7.53
N PRO A 193 0.00 -21.32 6.26
CA PRO A 193 0.97 -21.46 5.18
C PRO A 193 1.81 -20.20 5.11
N SER A 194 3.12 -20.36 5.16
CA SER A 194 4.05 -19.25 5.03
C SER A 194 3.93 -18.68 3.63
N PHE A 195 3.51 -17.43 3.53
CA PHE A 195 3.35 -16.77 2.25
C PHE A 195 4.72 -16.45 1.64
N PRO A 196 4.87 -16.52 0.31
CA PRO A 196 6.14 -16.21 -0.34
C PRO A 196 6.45 -14.72 -0.20
N ALA A 197 7.49 -14.38 0.55
CA ALA A 197 7.94 -13.00 0.73
C ALA A 197 9.10 -12.68 -0.22
N ARG A 198 9.01 -11.59 -1.00
CA ARG A 198 10.11 -11.18 -1.89
C ARG A 198 11.16 -10.43 -1.09
N VAL A 199 12.40 -10.87 -1.19
CA VAL A 199 13.53 -10.32 -0.46
C VAL A 199 14.65 -10.02 -1.43
N ASN A 200 15.02 -8.75 -1.51
CA ASN A 200 16.17 -8.31 -2.29
C ASN A 200 17.41 -8.29 -1.39
N VAL A 201 18.38 -9.15 -1.70
CA VAL A 201 19.66 -9.23 -1.00
C VAL A 201 20.72 -8.51 -1.81
N THR A 202 21.26 -7.42 -1.26
CA THR A 202 22.38 -6.68 -1.85
C THR A 202 23.66 -6.96 -1.07
N ILE A 203 24.73 -7.33 -1.78
CA ILE A 203 26.05 -7.57 -1.20
C ILE A 203 27.05 -6.66 -1.89
N GLU A 204 27.53 -5.66 -1.15
CA GLU A 204 28.54 -4.70 -1.61
C GLU A 204 29.94 -5.12 -1.16
N LYS A 205 30.87 -5.08 -2.11
CA LYS A 205 32.31 -5.26 -1.85
C LYS A 205 33.05 -3.96 -2.16
N PRO A 206 33.88 -3.45 -1.22
CA PRO A 206 34.60 -2.20 -1.42
C PRO A 206 35.51 -2.29 -2.64
N GLY A 207 35.24 -1.42 -3.63
CA GLY A 207 36.00 -1.35 -4.89
C GLY A 207 35.62 -2.40 -5.95
N ASN A 208 34.75 -3.36 -5.66
CA ASN A 208 34.37 -4.43 -6.60
C ASN A 208 32.90 -4.37 -7.06
N GLY A 209 32.16 -3.35 -6.63
CA GLY A 209 30.74 -3.17 -6.97
C GLY A 209 29.81 -3.89 -6.00
N ALA A 210 28.58 -4.16 -6.45
CA ALA A 210 27.54 -4.80 -5.67
C ALA A 210 26.82 -5.89 -6.47
N LEU A 211 26.45 -6.97 -5.79
CA LEU A 211 25.52 -7.97 -6.30
C LEU A 211 24.14 -7.66 -5.74
N LEU A 212 23.12 -7.71 -6.60
CA LEU A 212 21.71 -7.71 -6.22
C LEU A 212 21.16 -9.10 -6.55
N ILE A 213 20.70 -9.79 -5.53
CA ILE A 213 20.14 -11.13 -5.62
C ILE A 213 18.68 -11.02 -5.22
N GLN A 214 17.79 -11.25 -6.17
CA GLN A 214 16.35 -11.28 -5.92
C GLN A 214 16.00 -12.69 -5.45
N THR A 215 15.36 -12.79 -4.29
CA THR A 215 15.01 -14.06 -3.66
C THR A 215 13.57 -14.05 -3.20
N VAL A 216 12.98 -15.23 -3.09
CA VAL A 216 11.69 -15.46 -2.43
C VAL A 216 11.95 -16.29 -1.19
N ALA A 217 11.55 -15.77 -0.03
CA ALA A 217 11.60 -16.48 1.24
C ALA A 217 10.26 -17.19 1.46
N GLN A 218 10.30 -18.52 1.51
CA GLN A 218 9.13 -19.36 1.77
C GLN A 218 9.57 -20.67 2.43
N ASP A 219 8.79 -21.17 3.40
CA ASP A 219 9.01 -22.46 4.06
C ASP A 219 10.43 -22.67 4.61
N GLY A 220 11.04 -21.59 5.11
CA GLY A 220 12.40 -21.62 5.66
C GLY A 220 13.51 -21.72 4.62
N LEU A 221 13.23 -21.46 3.34
CA LEU A 221 14.19 -21.46 2.25
C LEU A 221 14.20 -20.11 1.54
N PHE A 222 15.36 -19.72 1.02
CA PHE A 222 15.50 -18.62 0.07
C PHE A 222 15.66 -19.21 -1.33
N GLN A 223 14.64 -19.08 -2.16
CA GLN A 223 14.74 -19.41 -3.58
C GLN A 223 15.32 -18.22 -4.33
N ILE A 224 16.38 -18.42 -5.10
CA ILE A 224 17.01 -17.38 -5.90
C ILE A 224 16.29 -17.28 -7.25
N GLU A 225 15.78 -16.09 -7.59
CA GLU A 225 15.14 -15.85 -8.89
C GLU A 225 16.11 -15.21 -9.89
N GLU A 226 16.90 -14.23 -9.42
CA GLU A 226 17.75 -13.41 -10.29
C GLU A 226 19.03 -12.99 -9.57
N VAL A 227 20.15 -12.96 -10.31
CA VAL A 227 21.44 -12.47 -9.83
C VAL A 227 22.00 -11.40 -10.77
N SER A 228 21.90 -10.16 -10.33
CA SER A 228 22.34 -8.96 -11.04
C SER A 228 23.68 -8.44 -10.48
N TYR A 229 24.59 -8.00 -11.35
CA TYR A 229 25.87 -7.37 -10.94
C TYR A 229 25.95 -5.91 -11.39
N PHE A 230 26.32 -5.04 -10.44
CA PHE A 230 26.52 -3.62 -10.68
C PHE A 230 27.94 -3.20 -10.30
N GLN A 231 28.66 -2.57 -11.24
CA GLN A 231 29.98 -2.00 -10.97
C GLN A 231 29.92 -0.87 -9.93
N LYS A 232 28.81 -0.13 -9.89
CA LYS A 232 28.57 0.94 -8.93
C LYS A 232 27.55 0.49 -7.90
N PRO A 233 27.88 0.50 -6.60
CA PRO A 233 26.96 0.06 -5.55
C PRO A 233 25.69 0.92 -5.48
N ASP A 234 25.78 2.20 -5.85
CA ASP A 234 24.65 3.13 -5.89
C ASP A 234 23.46 2.67 -6.75
N LEU A 235 23.69 1.81 -7.73
CA LEU A 235 22.65 1.28 -8.61
C LEU A 235 21.93 0.08 -8.01
N ALA A 236 22.59 -0.67 -7.12
CA ALA A 236 21.96 -1.77 -6.41
C ALA A 236 20.95 -1.24 -5.37
N HIS A 237 21.22 -0.06 -4.79
CA HIS A 237 20.36 0.65 -3.84
C HIS A 237 19.57 1.79 -4.49
N ALA A 238 19.09 1.60 -5.72
CA ALA A 238 18.34 2.64 -6.40
C ALA A 238 17.03 2.93 -5.65
N GLN A 239 16.97 4.11 -5.01
CA GLN A 239 15.75 4.66 -4.38
C GLN A 239 15.10 5.77 -5.21
N THR A 240 15.80 6.23 -6.25
CA THR A 240 15.35 7.33 -7.11
C THR A 240 14.99 6.76 -8.47
N ALA A 241 13.88 7.24 -9.05
CA ALA A 241 13.41 6.80 -10.36
C ALA A 241 14.50 6.84 -11.47
N GLU A 242 15.39 7.84 -11.44
CA GLU A 242 16.51 7.94 -12.40
C GLU A 242 17.51 6.79 -12.27
N LYS A 243 17.83 6.40 -11.03
CA LYS A 243 18.73 5.26 -10.75
C LYS A 243 18.05 3.94 -11.06
N ASP A 244 16.76 3.81 -10.78
CA ASP A 244 15.99 2.60 -11.13
C ASP A 244 15.92 2.40 -12.64
N TRP A 245 15.69 3.49 -13.38
CA TRP A 245 15.71 3.46 -14.83
C TRP A 245 17.08 3.08 -15.38
N ALA A 246 18.15 3.63 -14.79
CA ALA A 246 19.52 3.27 -15.14
C ALA A 246 19.82 1.79 -14.82
N ARG A 247 19.29 1.27 -13.71
CA ARG A 247 19.39 -0.15 -13.32
C ARG A 247 18.71 -1.05 -14.34
N GLN A 248 17.48 -0.73 -14.74
CA GLN A 248 16.71 -1.50 -15.75
C GLN A 248 17.37 -1.51 -17.14
N SER A 249 18.21 -0.52 -17.44
CA SER A 249 18.96 -0.46 -18.69
C SER A 249 20.19 -1.39 -18.71
N LEU A 250 20.56 -1.97 -17.57
CA LEU A 250 21.69 -2.90 -17.44
C LEU A 250 21.22 -4.36 -17.55
N TYR A 251 22.14 -5.23 -17.95
CA TYR A 251 21.86 -6.66 -18.03
C TYR A 251 21.66 -7.25 -16.63
N ALA A 252 20.50 -7.85 -16.41
CA ALA A 252 20.06 -8.37 -15.13
C ALA A 252 20.60 -9.79 -14.80
N GLY A 253 21.31 -10.40 -15.75
CA GLY A 253 21.71 -11.80 -15.68
C GLY A 253 20.79 -12.71 -16.50
N PRO A 254 21.20 -13.97 -16.74
CA PRO A 254 20.33 -14.99 -17.31
C PRO A 254 19.30 -15.44 -16.25
N PRO A 255 18.20 -16.11 -16.65
CA PRO A 255 17.33 -16.80 -15.71
C PRO A 255 18.14 -17.76 -14.83
N PHE A 256 17.95 -17.72 -13.51
CA PHE A 256 18.75 -18.49 -12.55
C PHE A 256 18.69 -19.99 -12.82
N GLU A 257 17.51 -20.51 -13.13
CA GLU A 257 17.24 -21.92 -13.50
C GLU A 257 18.07 -22.43 -14.69
N ASN A 258 18.55 -21.54 -15.55
CA ASN A 258 19.37 -21.90 -16.72
C ASN A 258 20.88 -21.96 -16.40
N LEU A 259 21.28 -21.62 -15.17
CA LEU A 259 22.66 -21.75 -14.71
C LEU A 259 22.98 -23.23 -14.45
N ASP A 260 24.28 -23.54 -14.50
CA ASP A 260 24.78 -24.86 -14.10
C ASP A 260 24.41 -25.20 -12.65
N GLU A 261 24.03 -26.44 -12.37
CA GLU A 261 23.51 -26.89 -11.06
C GLU A 261 24.53 -26.69 -9.93
N ASP A 262 25.82 -26.92 -10.19
CA ASP A 262 26.87 -26.69 -9.20
C ASP A 262 27.02 -25.19 -8.90
N LEU A 263 26.87 -24.34 -9.92
CA LEU A 263 26.91 -22.88 -9.75
C LEU A 263 25.73 -22.37 -8.91
N GLN A 264 24.52 -22.90 -9.13
CA GLN A 264 23.34 -22.58 -8.33
C GLN A 264 23.59 -22.95 -6.86
N THR A 265 24.03 -24.18 -6.60
CA THR A 265 24.37 -24.68 -5.25
C THR A 265 25.43 -23.81 -4.57
N PHE A 266 26.46 -23.36 -5.30
CA PHE A 266 27.48 -22.49 -4.74
C PHE A 266 26.98 -21.08 -4.44
N LEU A 267 26.01 -20.56 -5.18
CA LEU A 267 25.37 -19.26 -4.90
C LEU A 267 24.49 -19.33 -3.65
N GLU A 268 23.75 -20.41 -3.46
CA GLU A 268 22.99 -20.66 -2.24
C GLU A 268 23.90 -20.73 -1.01
N ARG A 269 24.98 -21.55 -1.08
CA ARG A 269 25.97 -21.62 0.01
C ARG A 269 26.63 -20.26 0.28
N PHE A 270 26.88 -19.47 -0.77
CA PHE A 270 27.44 -18.13 -0.64
C PHE A 270 26.53 -17.18 0.18
N LEU A 271 25.20 -17.29 0.02
CA LEU A 271 24.22 -16.56 0.82
C LEU A 271 24.16 -17.10 2.27
N GLU A 272 24.17 -18.42 2.43
CA GLU A 272 24.08 -19.07 3.74
C GLU A 272 25.28 -18.71 4.65
N GLU A 273 26.50 -18.70 4.10
CA GLU A 273 27.72 -18.28 4.81
C GLU A 273 27.65 -16.83 5.35
N ARG A 274 26.79 -16.00 4.75
CA ARG A 274 26.56 -14.59 5.13
C ARG A 274 25.42 -14.41 6.13
N GLY A 275 24.77 -15.51 6.52
CA GLY A 275 23.65 -15.53 7.45
C GLY A 275 22.29 -15.30 6.78
N ILE A 276 22.19 -15.46 5.45
CA ILE A 276 20.91 -15.60 4.76
C ILE A 276 20.56 -17.09 4.78
N ASN A 277 19.93 -17.52 5.88
CA ASN A 277 19.70 -18.93 6.22
C ASN A 277 18.22 -19.20 6.53
N ALA A 278 17.91 -20.45 6.89
CA ALA A 278 16.54 -20.86 7.19
C ALA A 278 15.90 -20.10 8.37
N GLU A 279 16.68 -19.74 9.39
CA GLU A 279 16.17 -18.93 10.52
C GLU A 279 15.69 -17.55 10.03
N LEU A 280 16.46 -16.92 9.13
CA LEU A 280 16.09 -15.63 8.55
C LEU A 280 14.89 -15.77 7.61
N ALA A 281 14.84 -16.82 6.79
CA ALA A 281 13.73 -17.08 5.87
C ALA A 281 12.40 -17.24 6.61
N ASN A 282 12.39 -17.93 7.76
CA ASN A 282 11.18 -18.09 8.59
C ASN A 282 10.78 -16.81 9.33
N MET A 283 11.75 -15.97 9.69
CA MET A 283 11.46 -14.73 10.44
C MET A 283 10.88 -13.61 9.56
N ILE A 284 11.21 -13.57 8.27
CA ILE A 284 10.77 -12.47 7.38
C ILE A 284 9.23 -12.41 7.25
N PRO A 285 8.51 -13.53 6.98
CA PRO A 285 7.05 -13.53 6.98
C PRO A 285 6.45 -13.06 8.32
N ASP A 286 6.97 -13.54 9.45
CA ASP A 286 6.58 -13.09 10.79
C ASP A 286 6.76 -11.57 10.95
N TYR A 287 7.89 -11.04 10.48
CA TYR A 287 8.18 -9.61 10.55
C TYR A 287 7.16 -8.81 9.75
N ILE A 288 6.87 -9.26 8.53
CA ILE A 288 5.93 -8.61 7.62
C ILE A 288 4.52 -8.57 8.25
N GLN A 289 4.03 -9.68 8.81
CA GLN A 289 2.72 -9.71 9.51
C GLN A 289 2.68 -8.75 10.70
N VAL A 290 3.70 -8.79 11.56
CA VAL A 290 3.81 -7.90 12.73
C VAL A 290 3.87 -6.43 12.32
N LYS A 291 4.56 -6.11 11.22
CA LYS A 291 4.60 -4.74 10.70
C LYS A 291 3.27 -4.33 10.08
N GLU A 292 2.62 -5.18 9.29
CA GLU A 292 1.31 -4.88 8.70
C GLU A 292 0.29 -4.55 9.79
N GLN A 293 0.22 -5.37 10.85
CA GLN A 293 -0.69 -5.10 11.96
C GLN A 293 -0.45 -3.74 12.62
N LYS A 294 0.83 -3.36 12.81
CA LYS A 294 1.19 -2.04 13.36
C LYS A 294 0.82 -0.89 12.43
N GLU A 295 1.08 -1.04 11.14
CA GLU A 295 0.75 -0.02 10.13
C GLU A 295 -0.77 0.10 9.95
N TYR A 296 -1.52 -1.00 10.03
CA TYR A 296 -2.98 -1.00 10.01
C TYR A 296 -3.59 -0.22 11.18
N VAL A 297 -3.14 -0.49 12.42
CA VAL A 297 -3.58 0.27 13.60
C VAL A 297 -3.24 1.76 13.45
N ARG A 298 -2.04 2.07 12.96
CA ARG A 298 -1.63 3.46 12.70
C ARG A 298 -2.49 4.11 11.61
N TRP A 299 -2.85 3.38 10.57
CA TRP A 299 -3.72 3.86 9.51
C TRP A 299 -5.11 4.19 10.06
N LEU A 300 -5.72 3.29 10.84
CA LEU A 300 -7.00 3.52 11.52
C LEU A 300 -6.95 4.78 12.39
N GLU A 301 -5.87 4.97 13.17
CA GLU A 301 -5.66 6.17 13.98
C GLU A 301 -5.62 7.44 13.13
N ASN A 302 -4.85 7.44 12.04
CA ASN A 302 -4.71 8.60 11.16
C ASN A 302 -6.01 8.95 10.44
N VAL A 303 -6.75 7.94 9.95
CA VAL A 303 -8.04 8.14 9.29
C VAL A 303 -9.07 8.68 10.29
N LYS A 304 -9.15 8.11 11.50
CA LYS A 304 -10.01 8.63 12.57
C LYS A 304 -9.70 10.10 12.89
N ASN A 305 -8.42 10.43 13.05
CA ASN A 305 -7.98 11.80 13.33
C ASN A 305 -8.32 12.77 12.19
N PHE A 306 -8.26 12.31 10.94
CA PHE A 306 -8.64 13.11 9.78
C PHE A 306 -10.14 13.38 9.72
N VAL A 307 -10.98 12.35 9.91
CA VAL A 307 -12.44 12.49 9.85
C VAL A 307 -12.99 13.31 11.03
N SER A 308 -12.30 13.31 12.17
CA SER A 308 -12.69 14.07 13.36
C SER A 308 -12.25 15.55 13.40
N ALA A 309 -11.47 16.03 12.41
CA ALA A 309 -10.87 17.38 12.37
C ALA A 309 -11.73 18.49 11.72
#